data_AF-A0A8B9A2K8-F1
#
_entry.id   AF-A0A8B9A2K8-F1
#
_cell.length_a   1.000
_cell.length_b   1.000
_cell.length_c   1.000
_cell.angle_alpha   90.00
_cell.angle_beta   90.00
_cell.angle_gamma   90.00
#
_symmetry.space_group_name_H-M   'P 1'
#
loop_
_entity.id
_entity.type
_entity.pdbx_description
1 polymer ?
#
loop_
_entity_poly.entity_id
_entity_poly.type
_entity_poly.pdbx_seq_one_letter_code
_entity_poly.pdbx_strand_id
1 'polypeptide(L)'
;MTEPERVWVPSFSSSPSNYFDSFCLGFGYRFLWCLRTPSTGKFWHPVDANLGEVLPEGFLERTGERGLVWPSWVPQKEILAHEAVGGFVMHCGWNSTLESLWFGVPMLGWPLYAEQHLNAFEMERMLGVAVQLKVDRRGGGYVGAKELERGVRCLMGDSEDGKKVRAKAEEIRLAIKNAIGKDGSSYNYLEQLAEDMSKGGASNKY
;
A
#
# COMPACT_ATOMS: atom_id res chain seq x y z
N MET A 1 3.42 19.62 14.22
CA MET A 1 3.75 18.66 13.16
C MET A 1 3.01 19.10 11.91
N THR A 2 3.70 19.23 10.80
CA THR A 2 3.08 19.47 9.49
C THR A 2 2.29 18.24 9.09
N GLU A 3 1.09 18.41 8.53
CA GLU A 3 0.31 17.28 8.02
C GLU A 3 1.10 16.52 6.95
N PRO A 4 0.99 15.19 6.87
CA PRO A 4 1.72 14.40 5.90
C PRO A 4 1.23 14.69 4.48
N GLU A 5 2.12 15.13 3.60
CA GLU A 5 1.75 15.71 2.29
C GLU A 5 1.99 14.77 1.10
N ARG A 6 2.58 13.58 1.34
CA ARG A 6 3.01 12.66 0.27
C ARG A 6 2.17 11.39 0.21
N VAL A 7 1.85 10.99 -1.01
CA VAL A 7 1.27 9.67 -1.32
C VAL A 7 2.37 8.73 -1.78
N TRP A 8 2.47 7.57 -1.15
CA TRP A 8 3.34 6.48 -1.56
C TRP A 8 2.62 5.56 -2.56
N VAL A 9 3.29 5.24 -3.66
CA VAL A 9 2.77 4.46 -4.78
C VAL A 9 3.83 3.42 -5.18
N PRO A 10 3.63 2.14 -4.86
CA PRO A 10 4.56 1.09 -5.23
C PRO A 10 4.33 0.67 -6.69
N SER A 11 5.29 -0.03 -7.27
CA SER A 11 5.06 -0.65 -8.57
C SER A 11 4.15 -1.85 -8.41
N PHE A 12 3.12 -1.89 -9.24
CA PHE A 12 2.29 -3.08 -9.39
C PHE A 12 2.95 -4.00 -10.41
N SER A 13 3.35 -5.20 -9.99
CA SER A 13 4.08 -6.19 -10.79
C SER A 13 3.41 -6.58 -12.12
N SER A 14 2.14 -6.20 -12.33
CA SER A 14 1.30 -6.59 -13.46
C SER A 14 0.64 -5.42 -14.22
N SER A 15 0.92 -4.17 -13.88
CA SER A 15 0.20 -3.03 -14.48
C SER A 15 1.03 -2.32 -15.55
N PRO A 16 0.62 -2.36 -16.84
CA PRO A 16 1.20 -1.54 -17.89
C PRO A 16 1.36 -0.07 -17.49
N SER A 17 2.52 0.49 -17.79
CA SER A 17 2.90 1.86 -17.45
C SER A 17 1.98 2.93 -18.02
N ASN A 18 1.38 2.64 -19.17
CA ASN A 18 0.40 3.46 -19.88
C ASN A 18 -0.84 3.82 -19.03
N TYR A 19 -1.04 3.15 -17.89
CA TYR A 19 -2.17 3.42 -16.99
C TYR A 19 -1.89 4.54 -15.98
N PHE A 20 -0.62 4.89 -15.76
CA PHE A 20 -0.20 5.89 -14.77
C PHE A 20 -0.01 7.29 -15.37
N ASP A 21 -0.14 7.46 -16.68
CA ASP A 21 0.11 8.72 -17.39
C ASP A 21 -0.74 9.89 -16.86
N SER A 22 -2.01 9.61 -16.55
CA SER A 22 -2.98 10.59 -16.07
C SER A 22 -3.07 10.66 -14.53
N PHE A 23 -2.36 9.78 -13.81
CA PHE A 23 -2.39 9.63 -12.36
C PHE A 23 -1.76 10.82 -11.63
N CYS A 24 -0.52 11.17 -11.96
CA CYS A 24 0.24 12.12 -11.15
C CYS A 24 -0.09 13.61 -11.39
N LEU A 25 -0.76 13.93 -12.51
CA LEU A 25 -0.92 15.32 -12.94
C LEU A 25 -2.08 16.04 -12.21
N GLY A 26 -3.13 15.32 -11.82
CA GLY A 26 -4.41 15.92 -11.38
C GLY A 26 -4.57 16.19 -9.89
N PHE A 27 -3.88 15.47 -9.00
CA PHE A 27 -4.41 15.33 -7.63
C PHE A 27 -3.98 16.45 -6.68
N GLY A 28 -2.93 17.20 -7.02
CA GLY A 28 -2.43 18.33 -6.21
C GLY A 28 -1.57 17.94 -5.00
N TYR A 29 -1.37 16.65 -4.75
CA TYR A 29 -0.53 16.14 -3.66
C TYR A 29 0.86 15.76 -4.16
N ARG A 30 1.83 15.76 -3.24
CA ARG A 30 3.17 15.25 -3.53
C ARG A 30 3.12 13.72 -3.59
N PHE A 31 4.00 13.10 -4.37
CA PHE A 31 4.03 11.63 -4.47
C PHE A 31 5.44 11.07 -4.57
N LEU A 32 5.58 9.82 -4.13
CA LEU A 32 6.73 8.98 -4.41
C LEU A 32 6.20 7.74 -5.13
N TRP A 33 6.70 7.49 -6.34
CA TRP A 33 6.27 6.37 -7.15
C TRP A 33 7.46 5.48 -7.51
N CYS A 34 7.50 4.27 -6.97
CA CYS A 34 8.43 3.25 -7.46
C CYS A 34 7.82 2.60 -8.70
N LEU A 35 8.54 2.65 -9.81
CA LEU A 35 8.11 2.08 -11.08
C LEU A 35 9.07 0.98 -11.49
N ARG A 36 8.53 -0.22 -11.66
CA ARG A 36 9.25 -1.43 -12.06
C ARG A 36 8.46 -2.12 -13.15
N THR A 37 9.15 -2.61 -14.17
CA THR A 37 8.51 -3.27 -15.31
C THR A 37 8.52 -4.79 -15.14
N PRO A 38 7.63 -5.50 -15.83
CA PRO A 38 7.73 -6.94 -15.97
C PRO A 38 9.04 -7.39 -16.63
N SER A 39 9.66 -8.46 -16.11
CA SER A 39 10.69 -9.19 -16.84
C SER A 39 10.13 -9.80 -18.14
N THR A 40 10.90 -9.80 -19.23
CA THR A 40 10.53 -10.40 -20.53
C THR A 40 10.66 -11.93 -20.59
N GLY A 41 11.05 -12.58 -19.48
CA GLY A 41 11.32 -14.02 -19.38
C GLY A 41 10.12 -14.88 -18.94
N LYS A 42 10.34 -16.21 -18.85
CA LYS A 42 9.31 -17.19 -18.43
C LYS A 42 8.85 -17.04 -16.98
N PHE A 43 9.68 -16.47 -16.11
CA PHE A 43 9.36 -16.22 -14.70
C PHE A 43 9.10 -14.75 -14.50
N TRP A 44 7.87 -14.41 -14.11
CA TRP A 44 7.47 -13.03 -13.83
C TRP A 44 8.12 -12.54 -12.54
N HIS A 45 9.08 -11.63 -12.68
CA HIS A 45 9.60 -10.84 -11.58
C HIS A 45 9.73 -9.37 -12.00
N PRO A 46 9.50 -8.42 -11.09
CA PRO A 46 9.69 -7.01 -11.39
C PRO A 46 11.18 -6.70 -11.58
N VAL A 47 11.51 -6.03 -12.68
CA VAL A 47 12.84 -5.50 -12.99
C VAL A 47 12.81 -3.98 -13.00
N ASP A 48 14.00 -3.37 -12.99
CA ASP A 48 14.11 -1.92 -12.97
C ASP A 48 13.59 -1.32 -14.28
N ALA A 49 12.83 -0.24 -14.18
CA ALA A 49 12.19 0.41 -15.30
C ALA A 49 13.16 1.36 -16.03
N ASN A 50 13.15 1.32 -17.36
CA ASN A 50 13.67 2.42 -18.15
C ASN A 50 12.59 3.52 -18.25
N LEU A 51 12.71 4.58 -17.46
CA LEU A 51 11.69 5.63 -17.40
C LEU A 51 11.43 6.29 -18.77
N GLY A 52 12.43 6.38 -19.64
CA GLY A 52 12.27 6.99 -20.98
C GLY A 52 11.49 6.12 -21.97
N GLU A 53 11.42 4.81 -21.75
CA GLU A 53 10.61 3.89 -22.56
C GLU A 53 9.18 3.75 -22.04
N VAL A 54 9.02 3.96 -20.74
CA VAL A 54 7.85 3.53 -19.97
C VAL A 54 6.92 4.71 -19.67
N LEU A 55 7.47 5.91 -19.49
CA LEU A 55 6.70 7.13 -19.22
C LEU A 55 6.46 7.94 -20.49
N PRO A 56 5.34 8.69 -20.55
CA PRO A 56 5.09 9.63 -21.64
C PRO A 56 6.14 10.73 -21.69
N GLU A 57 6.36 11.25 -22.90
CA GLU A 57 7.21 12.42 -23.11
C GLU A 57 6.80 13.60 -22.21
N GLY A 58 7.79 14.23 -21.58
CA GLY A 58 7.60 15.37 -20.70
C GLY A 58 7.01 15.04 -19.31
N PHE A 59 6.79 13.77 -18.96
CA PHE A 59 6.13 13.42 -17.70
C PHE A 59 6.95 13.85 -16.47
N LEU A 60 8.25 13.57 -16.48
CA LEU A 60 9.13 13.88 -15.35
C LEU A 60 9.27 15.39 -15.18
N GLU A 61 9.33 16.14 -16.28
CA GLU A 61 9.38 17.60 -16.31
C GLU A 61 8.09 18.21 -15.73
N ARG A 62 6.92 17.68 -16.12
CA ARG A 62 5.62 18.17 -15.62
C ARG A 62 5.36 17.84 -14.15
N THR A 63 6.05 16.85 -13.59
CA THR A 63 5.77 16.34 -12.24
C THR A 63 6.91 16.58 -11.23
N GLY A 64 8.11 16.94 -11.68
CA GLY A 64 9.32 16.97 -10.84
C GLY A 64 9.27 17.87 -9.61
N GLU A 65 8.48 18.95 -9.62
CA GLU A 65 8.31 19.81 -8.43
C GLU A 65 7.46 19.16 -7.32
N ARG A 66 6.63 18.17 -7.67
CA ARG A 66 5.66 17.56 -6.76
C ARG A 66 5.92 16.08 -6.53
N GLY A 67 6.59 15.41 -7.46
CA GLY A 67 6.70 13.97 -7.49
C GLY A 67 8.11 13.46 -7.75
N LEU A 68 8.41 12.29 -7.20
CA LEU A 68 9.60 11.51 -7.52
C LEU A 68 9.16 10.18 -8.11
N VAL A 69 9.65 9.86 -9.32
CA VAL A 69 9.54 8.52 -9.90
C VAL A 69 10.88 7.81 -9.76
N TRP A 70 10.88 6.68 -9.07
CA TRP A 70 12.07 5.88 -8.82
C TRP A 70 12.03 4.57 -9.63
N PRO A 71 13.00 4.30 -10.51
CA PRO A 71 12.92 3.19 -11.47
C PRO A 71 13.29 1.82 -10.90
N SER A 72 13.75 1.73 -9.67
CA SER A 72 14.30 0.50 -9.08
C SER A 72 13.57 0.11 -7.81
N TRP A 73 13.99 -0.99 -7.18
CA TRP A 73 13.49 -1.38 -5.87
C TRP A 73 13.68 -0.26 -4.84
N VAL A 74 12.76 -0.19 -3.87
CA VAL A 74 12.83 0.74 -2.75
C VAL A 74 12.55 0.03 -1.42
N PRO A 75 13.10 0.57 -0.32
CA PRO A 75 12.80 0.10 1.03
C PRO A 75 11.38 0.54 1.46
N GLN A 76 10.35 -0.21 1.06
CA GLN A 76 8.94 0.14 1.29
C GLN A 76 8.62 0.36 2.77
N LYS A 77 9.15 -0.48 3.66
CA LYS A 77 8.94 -0.37 5.11
C LYS A 77 9.44 0.97 5.64
N GLU A 78 10.61 1.40 5.20
CA GLU A 78 11.24 2.66 5.58
C GLU A 78 10.49 3.86 5.00
N ILE A 79 9.94 3.74 3.79
CA ILE A 79 9.05 4.76 3.21
C ILE A 79 7.77 4.89 4.03
N LEU A 80 7.11 3.78 4.35
CA LEU A 80 5.88 3.79 5.17
C LEU A 80 6.13 4.29 6.60
N ALA A 81 7.35 4.11 7.12
CA ALA A 81 7.75 4.66 8.42
C ALA A 81 7.95 6.18 8.44
N HIS A 82 8.10 6.80 7.26
CA HIS A 82 8.48 8.20 7.15
C HIS A 82 7.29 9.13 7.36
N GLU A 83 7.42 10.12 8.24
CA GLU A 83 6.34 11.04 8.65
C GLU A 83 5.70 11.83 7.51
N ALA A 84 6.44 12.07 6.42
CA ALA A 84 5.91 12.75 5.24
C ALA A 84 4.88 11.93 4.44
N VAL A 85 4.81 10.60 4.65
CA VAL A 85 3.87 9.71 3.95
C VAL A 85 2.53 9.71 4.66
N GLY A 86 1.50 10.23 3.99
CA GLY A 86 0.15 10.35 4.54
C GLY A 86 -0.87 9.41 3.93
N GLY A 87 -0.50 8.68 2.88
CA GLY A 87 -1.38 7.71 2.24
C GLY A 87 -0.63 6.76 1.33
N PHE A 88 -1.18 5.56 1.17
CA PHE A 88 -0.57 4.47 0.41
C PHE A 88 -1.53 3.91 -0.63
N VAL A 89 -1.24 4.10 -1.92
CA VAL A 89 -1.98 3.43 -3.00
C VAL A 89 -1.42 2.02 -3.12
N MET A 90 -2.22 0.98 -2.91
CA MET A 90 -1.68 -0.37 -2.81
C MET A 90 -2.60 -1.46 -3.34
N HIS A 91 -1.98 -2.54 -3.80
CA HIS A 91 -2.63 -3.71 -4.37
C HIS A 91 -3.37 -4.62 -3.39
N CYS A 92 -3.45 -4.28 -2.11
CA CYS A 92 -4.10 -5.11 -1.07
C CYS A 92 -3.45 -6.48 -0.79
N GLY A 93 -2.16 -6.66 -1.10
CA GLY A 93 -1.40 -7.82 -0.63
C GLY A 93 -1.14 -7.77 0.89
N TRP A 94 -1.29 -8.89 1.59
CA TRP A 94 -1.34 -8.93 3.05
C TRP A 94 -0.10 -8.36 3.76
N ASN A 95 1.11 -8.64 3.25
CA ASN A 95 2.33 -8.10 3.85
C ASN A 95 2.37 -6.56 3.81
N SER A 96 2.02 -5.97 2.66
CA SER A 96 1.96 -4.51 2.53
C SER A 96 0.85 -3.88 3.37
N THR A 97 -0.28 -4.59 3.55
CA THR A 97 -1.33 -4.20 4.48
C THR A 97 -0.79 -4.12 5.91
N LEU A 98 -0.09 -5.16 6.38
CA LEU A 98 0.48 -5.18 7.73
C LEU A 98 1.53 -4.09 7.93
N GLU A 99 2.39 -3.84 6.95
CA GLU A 99 3.36 -2.73 6.99
C GLU A 99 2.67 -1.37 7.09
N SER A 100 1.61 -1.13 6.29
CA SER A 100 0.85 0.12 6.32
C SER A 100 0.22 0.35 7.69
N LEU A 101 -0.48 -0.66 8.22
CA LEU A 101 -1.15 -0.58 9.52
C LEU A 101 -0.16 -0.45 10.68
N TRP A 102 1.01 -1.08 10.59
CA TRP A 102 2.07 -0.97 11.59
C TRP A 102 2.57 0.47 11.77
N PHE A 103 2.55 1.26 10.70
CA PHE A 103 2.92 2.67 10.70
C PHE A 103 1.72 3.64 10.72
N GLY A 104 0.48 3.13 10.73
CA GLY A 104 -0.74 3.95 10.74
C GLY A 104 -1.02 4.65 9.42
N VAL A 105 -0.39 4.22 8.33
CA VAL A 105 -0.60 4.83 7.01
C VAL A 105 -1.94 4.33 6.44
N PRO A 106 -2.87 5.23 6.10
CA PRO A 106 -4.15 4.87 5.51
C PRO A 106 -3.99 4.46 4.03
N MET A 107 -4.91 3.65 3.52
CA MET A 107 -4.74 2.98 2.23
C MET A 107 -5.74 3.41 1.16
N LEU A 108 -5.31 3.38 -0.09
CA LEU A 108 -6.14 3.39 -1.28
C LEU A 108 -6.07 2.01 -1.93
N GLY A 109 -7.15 1.24 -1.85
CA GLY A 109 -7.16 -0.15 -2.31
C GLY A 109 -7.30 -0.27 -3.83
N TRP A 110 -6.28 -0.80 -4.50
CA TRP A 110 -6.26 -1.13 -5.93
C TRP A 110 -5.92 -2.62 -6.16
N PRO A 111 -6.81 -3.55 -5.76
CA PRO A 111 -6.53 -4.99 -5.87
C PRO A 111 -6.40 -5.47 -7.32
N LEU A 112 -5.47 -6.41 -7.56
CA LEU A 112 -5.10 -6.89 -8.89
C LEU A 112 -5.32 -8.40 -9.09
N TYR A 113 -4.94 -9.24 -8.12
CA TYR A 113 -4.96 -10.71 -8.25
C TYR A 113 -5.04 -11.42 -6.89
N ALA A 114 -5.10 -12.77 -6.91
CA ALA A 114 -5.17 -13.63 -5.72
C ALA A 114 -6.30 -13.22 -4.75
N GLU A 115 -6.01 -13.14 -3.45
CA GLU A 115 -6.96 -12.77 -2.40
C GLU A 115 -7.08 -11.26 -2.19
N GLN A 116 -6.37 -10.44 -2.98
CA GLN A 116 -6.30 -8.99 -2.81
C GLN A 116 -7.66 -8.30 -2.84
N HIS A 117 -8.61 -8.81 -3.63
CA HIS A 117 -9.97 -8.28 -3.65
C HIS A 117 -10.72 -8.49 -2.32
N LEU A 118 -10.47 -9.61 -1.65
CA LEU A 118 -11.04 -9.90 -0.32
C LEU A 118 -10.36 -9.01 0.73
N ASN A 119 -9.03 -8.89 0.68
CA ASN A 119 -8.30 -7.98 1.57
C ASN A 119 -8.77 -6.53 1.40
N ALA A 120 -8.97 -6.07 0.16
CA ALA A 120 -9.48 -4.72 -0.12
C ALA A 120 -10.87 -4.49 0.48
N PHE A 121 -11.76 -5.49 0.39
CA PHE A 121 -13.08 -5.45 1.01
C PHE A 121 -12.97 -5.38 2.53
N GLU A 122 -12.13 -6.22 3.15
CA GLU A 122 -11.90 -6.23 4.60
C GLU A 122 -11.40 -4.86 5.09
N MET A 123 -10.37 -4.31 4.43
CA MET A 123 -9.77 -3.04 4.81
C MET A 123 -10.75 -1.86 4.72
N GLU A 124 -11.61 -1.85 3.70
CA GLU A 124 -12.61 -0.80 3.52
C GLU A 124 -13.82 -0.99 4.44
N ARG A 125 -14.46 -2.16 4.39
CA ARG A 125 -15.81 -2.37 4.96
C ARG A 125 -15.81 -2.82 6.40
N MET A 126 -14.80 -3.58 6.81
CA MET A 126 -14.75 -4.16 8.14
C MET A 126 -13.86 -3.31 9.05
N LEU A 127 -12.65 -2.98 8.59
CA LEU A 127 -11.71 -2.22 9.39
C LEU A 127 -11.84 -0.70 9.22
N GLY A 128 -12.32 -0.20 8.07
CA GLY A 128 -12.47 1.24 7.82
C GLY A 128 -11.15 1.99 7.64
N VAL A 129 -10.09 1.29 7.22
CA VAL A 129 -8.71 1.82 7.07
C VAL A 129 -8.31 2.09 5.62
N ALA A 130 -9.24 1.88 4.68
CA ALA A 130 -9.00 2.11 3.27
C ALA A 130 -10.16 2.81 2.56
N VAL A 131 -9.82 3.64 1.56
CA VAL A 131 -10.75 4.14 0.56
C VAL A 131 -10.74 3.18 -0.63
N GLN A 132 -11.90 2.67 -1.03
CA GLN A 132 -12.03 1.83 -2.21
C GLN A 132 -12.03 2.65 -3.49
N LEU A 133 -11.29 2.14 -4.48
CA LEU A 133 -11.34 2.59 -5.86
C LEU A 133 -12.32 1.75 -6.66
N LYS A 134 -13.04 2.40 -7.57
CA LYS A 134 -13.84 1.70 -8.59
C LYS A 134 -12.90 1.09 -9.63
N VAL A 135 -12.68 -0.21 -9.50
CA VAL A 135 -11.86 -1.02 -10.41
C VAL A 135 -12.73 -1.61 -11.52
N ASP A 136 -12.36 -1.40 -12.78
CA ASP A 136 -12.94 -2.09 -13.92
C ASP A 136 -12.40 -3.53 -14.00
N ARG A 137 -13.15 -4.44 -13.36
CA ARG A 137 -12.82 -5.87 -13.34
C ARG A 137 -13.02 -6.56 -14.69
N ARG A 138 -13.83 -5.99 -15.59
CA ARG A 138 -14.04 -6.56 -16.93
C ARG A 138 -12.95 -6.09 -17.90
N GLY A 139 -12.42 -4.90 -17.70
CA GLY A 139 -11.30 -4.31 -18.42
C GLY A 139 -9.91 -4.61 -17.83
N GLY A 140 -9.73 -5.71 -17.10
CA GLY A 140 -8.41 -6.15 -16.63
C GLY A 140 -7.90 -5.51 -15.34
N GLY A 141 -8.77 -4.97 -14.48
CA GLY A 141 -8.37 -4.43 -13.17
C GLY A 141 -7.98 -2.96 -13.19
N TYR A 142 -8.48 -2.20 -14.18
CA TYR A 142 -8.12 -0.81 -14.42
C TYR A 142 -8.79 0.16 -13.43
N VAL A 143 -8.09 1.21 -13.03
CA VAL A 143 -8.67 2.38 -12.33
C VAL A 143 -8.43 3.62 -13.18
N GLY A 144 -9.52 4.32 -13.50
CA GLY A 144 -9.46 5.58 -14.24
C GLY A 144 -8.74 6.67 -13.46
N ALA A 145 -7.98 7.52 -14.14
CA ALA A 145 -7.26 8.62 -13.49
C ALA A 145 -8.15 9.55 -12.66
N LYS A 146 -9.37 9.84 -13.12
CA LYS A 146 -10.37 10.61 -12.35
C LYS A 146 -10.84 9.91 -11.08
N GLU A 147 -10.98 8.59 -11.13
CA GLU A 147 -11.38 7.80 -9.97
C GLU A 147 -10.26 7.75 -8.93
N LEU A 148 -9.03 7.62 -9.41
CA LEU A 148 -7.86 7.65 -8.56
C LEU A 148 -7.62 9.05 -7.98
N GLU A 149 -7.89 10.11 -8.74
CA GLU A 149 -7.91 11.48 -8.24
C GLU A 149 -8.87 11.65 -7.09
N ARG A 150 -10.11 11.21 -7.31
CA ARG A 150 -11.15 11.22 -6.29
C ARG A 150 -10.68 10.48 -5.05
N GLY A 151 -10.10 9.29 -5.22
CA GLY A 151 -9.59 8.48 -4.12
C GLY A 151 -8.50 9.22 -3.33
N VAL A 152 -7.45 9.73 -4.00
CA VAL A 152 -6.35 10.45 -3.36
C VAL A 152 -6.85 11.72 -2.66
N ARG A 153 -7.68 12.52 -3.32
CA ARG A 153 -8.27 13.73 -2.71
C ARG A 153 -9.16 13.40 -1.51
N CYS A 154 -9.90 12.30 -1.57
CA CYS A 154 -10.68 11.81 -0.44
C CYS A 154 -9.75 11.46 0.73
N LEU A 155 -8.75 10.60 0.49
CA LEU A 155 -7.85 10.09 1.52
C LEU A 155 -6.95 11.16 2.15
N MET A 156 -6.43 12.07 1.35
CA MET A 156 -5.42 13.05 1.78
C MET A 156 -6.03 14.41 2.15
N GLY A 157 -7.21 14.74 1.62
CA GLY A 157 -7.84 16.05 1.85
C GLY A 157 -8.70 16.12 3.10
N ASP A 158 -9.52 17.17 3.14
CA ASP A 158 -10.41 17.50 4.26
C ASP A 158 -11.75 16.77 4.25
N SER A 159 -11.91 15.76 3.39
CA SER A 159 -13.14 14.99 3.35
C SER A 159 -13.38 14.25 4.67
N GLU A 160 -14.63 14.21 5.13
CA GLU A 160 -14.98 13.52 6.37
C GLU A 160 -14.68 12.02 6.30
N ASP A 161 -14.85 11.39 5.14
CA ASP A 161 -14.49 10.00 4.92
C ASP A 161 -12.98 9.78 5.03
N GLY A 162 -12.18 10.68 4.43
CA GLY A 162 -10.72 10.67 4.57
C GLY A 162 -10.27 10.78 6.01
N LYS A 163 -10.78 11.77 6.76
CA LYS A 163 -10.47 11.96 8.18
C LYS A 163 -10.80 10.71 9.01
N LYS A 164 -11.96 10.08 8.78
CA LYS A 164 -12.35 8.83 9.45
C LYS A 164 -11.37 7.70 9.15
N VAL A 165 -11.00 7.52 7.87
CA VAL A 165 -10.04 6.50 7.45
C VAL A 165 -8.66 6.72 8.11
N ARG A 166 -8.17 7.97 8.12
CA ARG A 166 -6.90 8.33 8.78
C ARG A 166 -6.93 8.07 10.28
N ALA A 167 -7.99 8.49 10.96
CA ALA A 167 -8.17 8.24 12.39
C ALA A 167 -8.24 6.75 12.71
N LYS A 168 -8.92 5.96 11.88
CA LYS A 168 -9.04 4.52 12.04
C LYS A 168 -7.71 3.80 11.81
N ALA A 169 -6.90 4.24 10.86
CA ALA A 169 -5.56 3.69 10.63
C ALA A 169 -4.66 3.89 11.87
N GLU A 170 -4.72 5.06 12.50
CA GLU A 170 -4.00 5.32 13.76
C GLU A 170 -4.55 4.50 14.95
N GLU A 171 -5.87 4.32 15.05
CA GLU A 171 -6.46 3.42 16.06
C GLU A 171 -5.93 1.99 15.92
N ILE A 172 -5.93 1.45 14.69
CA ILE A 172 -5.45 0.11 14.40
C ILE A 172 -3.93 0.01 14.64
N ARG A 173 -3.16 1.04 14.30
CA ARG A 173 -1.72 1.11 14.64
C ARG A 173 -1.50 0.91 16.13
N LEU A 174 -2.23 1.64 16.98
CA LEU A 174 -2.14 1.51 18.43
C LEU A 174 -2.53 0.11 18.90
N ALA A 175 -3.61 -0.45 18.36
CA ALA A 175 -4.04 -1.81 18.67
C ALA A 175 -2.96 -2.85 18.31
N ILE A 176 -2.30 -2.71 17.15
CA ILE A 176 -1.20 -3.57 16.74
C ILE A 176 -0.02 -3.45 17.72
N LYS A 177 0.39 -2.23 18.11
CA LYS A 177 1.47 -2.03 19.09
C LYS A 177 1.17 -2.69 20.43
N ASN A 178 -0.08 -2.63 20.87
CA ASN A 178 -0.51 -3.26 22.11
C ASN A 178 -0.54 -4.79 22.00
N ALA A 179 -1.00 -5.34 20.87
CA ALA A 179 -1.10 -6.78 20.67
C ALA A 179 0.28 -7.49 20.69
N ILE A 180 1.31 -6.82 20.17
CA ILE A 180 2.67 -7.37 20.06
C ILE A 180 3.61 -6.90 21.17
N GLY A 181 3.21 -5.92 21.98
CA GLY A 181 3.94 -5.48 23.16
C GLY A 181 4.02 -6.59 24.20
N LYS A 182 4.91 -6.42 25.19
CA LYS A 182 5.00 -7.35 26.32
C LYS A 182 3.62 -7.49 26.99
N ASP A 183 3.23 -8.72 27.29
CA ASP A 183 1.93 -9.11 27.84
C ASP A 183 0.73 -8.87 26.88
N GLY A 184 1.01 -8.50 25.62
CA GLY A 184 0.02 -8.33 24.55
C GLY A 184 -0.55 -9.64 24.04
N SER A 185 -1.71 -9.60 23.39
CA SER A 185 -2.41 -10.82 22.95
C SER A 185 -1.59 -11.68 21.98
N SER A 186 -1.05 -11.11 20.91
CA SER A 186 -0.21 -11.84 19.94
C SER A 186 1.11 -12.31 20.56
N TYR A 187 1.68 -11.53 21.48
CA TYR A 187 2.86 -11.93 22.24
C TYR A 187 2.58 -13.20 23.07
N ASN A 188 1.52 -13.17 23.87
CA ASN A 188 1.14 -14.30 24.75
C ASN A 188 0.76 -15.55 23.96
N TYR A 189 0.04 -15.41 22.83
CA TYR A 189 -0.29 -16.56 21.99
C TYR A 189 0.93 -17.19 21.35
N LEU A 190 1.94 -16.39 20.98
CA LEU A 190 3.19 -16.91 20.45
C LEU A 190 4.02 -17.62 21.52
N GLU A 191 4.07 -17.09 22.74
CA GLU A 191 4.70 -17.77 23.89
C GLU A 191 4.02 -19.11 24.19
N GLN A 192 2.68 -19.12 24.25
CA GLN A 192 1.91 -20.35 24.47
C GLN A 192 2.19 -21.39 23.37
N LEU A 193 2.21 -20.99 22.11
CA LEU A 193 2.55 -21.87 21.00
C LEU A 193 3.97 -22.46 21.16
N ALA A 194 4.96 -21.63 21.53
CA ALA A 194 6.32 -22.08 21.73
C ALA A 194 6.44 -23.08 22.89
N GLU A 195 5.71 -22.86 23.99
CA GLU A 195 5.61 -23.80 25.09
C GLU A 195 4.99 -25.13 24.67
N ASP A 196 3.87 -25.09 23.94
CA ASP A 196 3.15 -26.28 23.51
C ASP A 196 4.01 -27.13 22.56
N MET A 197 4.75 -26.50 21.64
CA MET A 197 5.70 -27.18 20.76
C MET A 197 6.86 -27.81 21.56
N SER A 198 7.34 -27.13 22.60
CA SER A 198 8.42 -27.63 23.46
C SER A 198 7.98 -28.83 24.31
N LYS A 199 6.74 -28.82 24.80
CA LYS A 199 6.15 -29.93 25.58
C LYS A 199 5.78 -31.12 24.67
N GLY A 200 5.26 -30.87 23.47
CA GLY A 200 4.89 -31.90 22.49
C GLY A 200 6.09 -32.63 21.85
N GLY A 201 7.27 -32.00 21.81
CA GLY A 201 8.52 -32.66 21.41
C GLY A 201 9.10 -33.60 22.48
N ALA A 202 8.71 -33.45 23.74
CA ALA A 202 9.20 -34.29 24.84
C ALA A 202 8.41 -35.60 25.02
N SER A 203 7.21 -35.69 24.47
CA SER A 203 6.32 -36.87 24.56
C SER A 203 6.45 -37.87 23.41
N ASN A 204 7.24 -37.56 22.37
CA ASN A 204 7.59 -38.49 21.29
C ASN A 204 9.05 -38.97 21.43
N LYS A 205 9.32 -39.76 22.47
CA LYS A 205 10.48 -40.66 22.52
C LYS A 205 9.96 -42.09 22.46
N TYR A 206 9.84 -42.62 21.24
CA TYR A 206 9.81 -44.06 20.99
C TYR A 206 11.24 -44.56 20.85
#